data_AF-A0A3M0GJE7-F1
#
_entry.id   AF-A0A3M0GJE7-F1
#
_cell.length_a   1.000
_cell.length_b   1.000
_cell.length_c   1.000
_cell.angle_alpha   90.00
_cell.angle_beta   90.00
_cell.angle_gamma   90.00
#
_symmetry.space_group_name_H-M   'P 1'
#
loop_
_entity.id
_entity.type
_entity.pdbx_description
1 polymer ?
#
loop_
_entity_poly.entity_id
_entity_poly.type
_entity_poly.pdbx_seq_one_letter_code
_entity_poly.pdbx_strand_id
1 'polypeptide(L)'
;MDYTVQIGRLEHHGRDVAAVGADAAYTLHAVRLDAAATAMPGSMSGVAAVALHGRFASAAGTLASGLEAYGSSTHATVDGYRQQEDKAAAAITQFFGG
;
A
#
# COMPACT_ATOMS: atom_id res chain seq x y z
N MET A 1 -0.60 -27.40 7.83
CA MET A 1 -0.12 -26.08 7.37
C MET A 1 0.00 -25.21 8.59
N ASP A 2 1.14 -24.54 8.77
CA ASP A 2 1.39 -23.67 9.92
C ASP A 2 0.83 -22.27 9.62
N TYR A 3 -0.38 -21.99 10.12
CA TYR A 3 -1.09 -20.73 9.87
C TYR A 3 -0.32 -19.54 10.42
N THR A 4 0.41 -19.72 11.52
CA THR A 4 1.18 -18.67 12.17
C THR A 4 2.30 -18.14 11.26
N VAL A 5 2.96 -19.02 10.49
CA VAL A 5 3.98 -18.64 9.51
C VAL A 5 3.37 -17.88 8.32
N GLN A 6 2.17 -18.26 7.88
CA GLN A 6 1.49 -17.58 6.78
C GLN A 6 0.98 -16.19 7.19
N ILE A 7 0.42 -16.07 8.40
CA ILE A 7 -0.02 -14.79 8.98
C ILE A 7 1.17 -13.84 9.16
N GLY A 8 2.28 -14.32 9.71
CA GLY A 8 3.49 -13.50 9.88
C GLY A 8 4.08 -12.99 8.56
N ARG A 9 4.05 -13.82 7.50
CA ARG A 9 4.47 -13.40 6.14
C ARG A 9 3.52 -12.35 5.55
N LEU A 10 2.22 -12.51 5.76
CA LEU A 10 1.21 -11.57 5.28
C LEU A 10 1.35 -10.21 5.97
N GLU A 11 1.56 -10.19 7.29
CA GLU A 11 1.80 -8.97 8.07
C GLU A 11 3.11 -8.26 7.66
N HIS A 12 4.18 -9.03 7.41
CA HIS A 12 5.44 -8.46 6.94
C HIS A 12 5.29 -7.86 5.53
N HIS A 13 4.66 -8.58 4.62
CA HIS A 13 4.42 -8.12 3.25
C HIS A 13 3.55 -6.86 3.20
N GLY A 14 2.48 -6.80 4.00
CA GLY A 14 1.63 -5.61 4.09
C GLY A 14 2.38 -4.36 4.53
N ARG A 15 3.29 -4.51 5.51
CA ARG A 15 4.15 -3.40 5.98
C ARG A 15 5.16 -2.96 4.92
N ASP A 16 5.81 -3.90 4.24
CA ASP A 16 6.78 -3.58 3.19
C ASP A 16 6.12 -2.86 2.01
N VAL A 17 4.95 -3.32 1.57
CA VAL A 17 4.20 -2.68 0.47
C VAL A 17 3.72 -1.29 0.86
N ALA A 18 3.26 -1.10 2.10
CA ALA A 18 2.87 0.23 2.58
C ALA A 18 4.08 1.19 2.65
N ALA A 19 5.23 0.72 3.14
CA ALA A 19 6.45 1.52 3.24
C ALA A 19 7.00 1.91 1.85
N VAL A 20 7.10 0.94 0.94
CA VAL A 20 7.50 1.19 -0.46
C VAL A 20 6.49 2.10 -1.16
N GLY A 21 5.20 1.95 -0.85
CA GLY A 21 4.16 2.80 -1.40
C GLY A 21 4.22 4.25 -0.93
N ALA A 22 4.52 4.48 0.35
CA ALA A 22 4.73 5.82 0.89
C ALA A 22 5.97 6.49 0.27
N ASP A 23 7.07 5.74 0.11
CA ASP A 23 8.31 6.26 -0.48
C ASP A 23 8.14 6.55 -1.99
N ALA A 24 7.45 5.67 -2.72
CA ALA A 24 7.08 5.89 -4.10
C ALA A 24 6.17 7.12 -4.24
N ALA A 25 5.15 7.27 -3.38
CA ALA A 25 4.26 8.43 -3.38
C ALA A 25 5.03 9.74 -3.10
N TYR A 26 5.93 9.74 -2.13
CA TYR A 26 6.78 10.88 -1.82
C TYR A 26 7.69 11.26 -2.99
N THR A 27 8.35 10.26 -3.58
CA THR A 27 9.22 10.44 -4.74
C THR A 27 8.45 10.99 -5.92
N LEU A 28 7.27 10.45 -6.22
CA LEU A 28 6.40 10.92 -7.31
C LEU A 28 5.91 12.35 -7.06
N HIS A 29 5.57 12.72 -5.81
CA HIS A 29 5.24 14.11 -5.48
C HIS A 29 6.42 15.07 -5.66
N ALA A 30 7.64 14.60 -5.46
CA ALA A 30 8.86 15.40 -5.65
C ALA A 30 9.27 15.56 -7.13
N VAL A 31 8.73 14.74 -8.05
CA VAL A 31 9.05 14.84 -9.48
C VAL A 31 8.39 16.09 -10.09
N ARG A 32 9.24 17.09 -10.36
CA ARG A 32 8.91 18.31 -11.10
C ARG A 32 9.04 18.09 -12.61
N LEU A 33 7.90 17.83 -13.26
CA LEU A 33 7.82 17.57 -14.70
C LEU A 33 8.02 18.82 -15.56
N ASP A 34 7.95 20.01 -14.95
CA ASP A 34 8.23 21.31 -15.55
C ASP A 34 9.65 21.42 -16.13
N ALA A 35 10.65 20.82 -15.48
CA ALA A 35 12.02 20.77 -16.01
C ALA A 35 12.15 19.85 -17.24
N ALA A 36 11.45 18.72 -17.26
CA ALA A 36 11.44 17.81 -18.39
C ALA A 36 10.69 18.39 -19.60
N ALA A 37 9.57 19.09 -19.36
CA ALA A 37 8.77 19.71 -20.42
C ALA A 37 9.45 20.91 -21.10
N THR A 38 10.27 21.65 -20.35
CA THR A 38 11.08 22.76 -20.87
C THR A 38 12.36 22.31 -21.57
N ALA A 39 12.87 21.11 -21.26
CA ALA A 39 14.06 20.53 -21.87
C ALA A 39 13.81 19.87 -23.26
N MET A 40 12.54 19.66 -23.67
CA MET A 40 12.23 19.05 -24.97
C MET A 40 12.39 20.05 -26.13
N PRO A 41 13.04 19.68 -27.25
CA PRO A 41 13.11 20.51 -28.44
C PRO A 41 11.70 20.81 -28.98
N GLY A 42 11.35 22.09 -29.12
CA GLY A 42 10.01 22.53 -29.49
C GLY A 42 9.08 22.89 -28.32
N SER A 43 9.59 22.85 -27.08
CA SER A 43 8.99 23.27 -25.80
C SER A 43 7.47 23.19 -25.72
N MET A 44 6.94 22.25 -24.92
CA MET A 44 5.52 22.26 -24.56
C MET A 44 5.14 23.63 -23.98
N SER A 45 4.01 24.19 -24.42
CA SER A 45 3.49 25.40 -23.80
C SER A 45 3.34 25.17 -22.29
N GLY A 46 3.61 26.19 -21.46
CA GLY A 46 3.55 26.04 -20.01
C GLY A 46 2.22 25.45 -19.51
N VAL A 47 1.12 25.68 -20.23
CA VAL A 47 -0.19 25.09 -19.94
C VAL A 47 -0.20 23.56 -20.10
N ALA A 48 0.43 23.02 -21.15
CA ALA A 48 0.51 21.58 -21.37
C ALA A 48 1.38 20.89 -20.32
N ALA A 49 2.49 21.53 -19.91
CA ALA A 49 3.35 21.04 -18.83
C ALA A 49 2.61 21.01 -17.49
N VAL A 50 1.86 22.06 -17.16
CA VAL A 50 1.04 22.12 -15.94
C VAL A 50 -0.07 21.07 -15.95
N ALA A 51 -0.75 20.88 -17.09
CA ALA A 51 -1.78 19.85 -17.22
C ALA A 51 -1.21 18.42 -17.04
N LEU A 52 -0.03 18.15 -17.59
CA LEU A 52 0.66 16.87 -17.40
C LEU A 52 1.07 16.67 -15.93
N HIS A 53 1.61 17.70 -15.29
CA HIS A 53 1.98 17.65 -13.87
C HIS A 53 0.76 17.38 -12.98
N GLY A 54 -0.38 18.03 -13.24
CA GLY A 54 -1.61 17.79 -12.50
C GLY A 54 -2.12 16.35 -12.64
N ARG A 55 -2.07 15.77 -13.85
CA ARG A 55 -2.43 14.35 -14.07
C ARG A 55 -1.49 13.41 -13.34
N PHE A 56 -0.19 13.69 -13.37
CA PHE A 56 0.81 12.89 -12.69
C PHE A 56 0.63 12.92 -11.16
N ALA A 57 0.45 14.11 -10.59
CA ALA A 57 0.19 14.27 -9.16
C ALA A 57 -1.11 13.55 -8.73
N SER A 58 -2.16 13.64 -9.54
CA SER A 58 -3.42 12.91 -9.29
C SER A 58 -3.22 11.39 -9.30
N ALA A 59 -2.52 10.85 -10.31
CA ALA A 59 -2.27 9.41 -10.41
C ALA A 59 -1.38 8.91 -9.27
N ALA A 60 -0.36 9.70 -8.89
CA ALA A 60 0.49 9.41 -7.74
C ALA A 60 -0.30 9.37 -6.43
N GLY A 61 -1.23 10.33 -6.22
CA GLY A 61 -2.13 10.34 -5.08
C GLY A 61 -3.03 9.11 -5.03
N THR A 62 -3.64 8.72 -6.16
CA THR A 62 -4.46 7.50 -6.24
C THR A 62 -3.66 6.24 -5.92
N LEU A 63 -2.43 6.14 -6.42
CA LEU A 63 -1.54 5.01 -6.12
C LEU A 63 -1.19 4.96 -4.63
N ALA A 64 -0.85 6.10 -4.03
CA ALA A 64 -0.53 6.21 -2.61
C ALA A 64 -1.70 5.73 -1.73
N SER A 65 -2.90 6.26 -1.97
CA SER A 65 -4.11 5.86 -1.24
C SER A 65 -4.45 4.38 -1.44
N GLY A 66 -4.22 3.83 -2.64
CA GLY A 66 -4.41 2.41 -2.92
C GLY A 66 -3.46 1.50 -2.13
N LEU A 67 -2.19 1.90 -1.98
CA LEU A 67 -1.19 1.16 -1.23
C LEU A 67 -1.45 1.22 0.29
N GLU A 68 -1.92 2.36 0.79
CA GLU A 68 -2.37 2.51 2.18
C GLU A 68 -3.62 1.64 2.47
N ALA A 69 -4.60 1.65 1.56
CA ALA A 69 -5.77 0.77 1.66
C ALA A 69 -5.39 -0.71 1.62
N TYR A 70 -4.42 -1.09 0.77
CA TYR A 70 -3.91 -2.45 0.74
C TYR A 70 -3.26 -2.85 2.08
N GLY A 71 -2.39 -2.01 2.63
CA GLY A 71 -1.76 -2.25 3.94
C GLY A 71 -2.78 -2.43 5.06
N SER A 72 -3.80 -1.57 5.13
CA SER A 72 -4.87 -1.68 6.14
C SER A 72 -5.72 -2.94 5.97
N SER A 73 -6.09 -3.31 4.74
CA SER A 73 -6.83 -4.56 4.49
C SER A 73 -6.04 -5.82 4.88
N THR A 74 -4.72 -5.76 4.72
CA THR A 74 -3.81 -6.86 5.07
C THR A 74 -3.75 -7.02 6.60
N HIS A 75 -3.65 -5.91 7.33
CA HIS A 75 -3.75 -5.91 8.80
C HIS A 75 -5.09 -6.44 9.30
N ALA A 76 -6.21 -5.97 8.73
CA ALA A 76 -7.54 -6.45 9.10
C ALA A 76 -7.70 -7.96 8.86
N THR A 77 -7.10 -8.48 7.78
CA THR A 77 -7.10 -9.91 7.45
C THR A 77 -6.30 -10.72 8.48
N VAL A 78 -5.12 -10.22 8.87
CA VAL A 78 -4.28 -10.83 9.93
C VAL A 78 -5.02 -10.90 11.26
N ASP A 79 -5.68 -9.80 11.66
CA ASP A 79 -6.46 -9.76 12.91
C ASP A 79 -7.65 -10.72 12.86
N GLY A 80 -8.29 -10.86 11.70
CA GLY A 80 -9.35 -11.85 11.47
C GLY A 80 -8.86 -13.28 11.66
N TYR A 81 -7.68 -13.62 11.14
CA TYR A 81 -7.09 -14.95 11.34
C TYR A 81 -6.73 -15.22 12.81
N ARG A 82 -6.13 -14.24 13.50
CA ARG A 82 -5.82 -14.37 14.95
C ARG A 82 -7.07 -14.64 15.78
N GLN A 83 -8.17 -13.92 15.51
CA GLN A 83 -9.44 -14.18 16.20
C GLN A 83 -10.01 -15.57 15.92
N GLN A 84 -9.81 -16.13 14.72
CA GLN A 84 -10.23 -17.49 14.42
C GLN A 84 -9.38 -18.52 15.15
N GLU A 85 -8.06 -18.31 15.24
CA GLU A 85 -7.16 -19.16 16.03
C GLU A 85 -7.56 -19.15 17.51
N ASP A 86 -7.83 -17.98 18.09
CA ASP A 86 -8.27 -17.85 19.49
C ASP A 86 -9.59 -18.60 19.75
N LYS A 87 -10.56 -18.48 18.83
CA LYS A 87 -11.85 -19.19 18.92
C LYS A 87 -11.67 -20.70 18.80
N ALA A 88 -10.81 -21.15 17.89
CA ALA A 88 -10.52 -22.57 17.72
C ALA A 88 -9.80 -23.15 18.95
N ALA A 89 -8.82 -22.42 19.50
CA ALA A 89 -8.12 -22.80 20.72
C ALA A 89 -9.05 -22.89 21.94
N ALA A 90 -9.96 -21.91 22.09
CA ALA A 90 -10.97 -21.92 23.14
C ALA A 90 -11.93 -23.13 23.00
N ALA A 91 -12.38 -23.41 21.78
CA ALA A 91 -13.26 -24.56 21.50
C ALA A 91 -12.57 -25.91 21.79
N ILE A 92 -11.31 -26.07 21.40
CA ILE A 92 -10.51 -27.28 21.70
C ILE A 92 -10.32 -27.43 23.21
N THR A 93 -9.98 -26.35 23.92
CA THR A 93 -9.82 -26.37 25.37
C THR A 93 -11.11 -26.78 26.08
N GLN A 94 -12.26 -26.28 25.60
CA GLN A 94 -13.58 -26.65 26.13
C GLN A 94 -13.96 -28.12 25.82
N PHE A 95 -13.50 -28.67 24.69
CA PHE A 95 -13.81 -30.04 24.28
C PHE A 95 -12.94 -31.10 24.98
N PHE A 96 -11.68 -30.78 25.30
CA PHE A 96 -10.72 -31.73 25.88
C PHE A 96 -10.38 -31.49 27.36
N GLY A 97 -10.74 -30.32 27.91
CA GLY A 97 -10.46 -29.93 29.30
C GLY A 97 -11.68 -29.92 30.23
N GLY A 98 -12.81 -30.48 29.80
CA GLY A 98 -14.05 -30.62 30.58
C GLY A 98 -14.20 -31.97 31.25
#